data_AF-A0A7K3WRP2-F1
#
_entry.id   AF-A0A7K3WRP2-F1
#
_cell.length_a   1.000
_cell.length_b   1.000
_cell.length_c   1.000
_cell.angle_alpha   90.00
_cell.angle_beta   90.00
_cell.angle_gamma   90.00
#
_symmetry.space_group_name_H-M   'P 1'
#
loop_
_entity.id
_entity.type
_entity.pdbx_description
1 polymer ?
#
loop_
_entity_poly.entity_id
_entity_poly.type
_entity_poly.pdbx_seq_one_letter_code
_entity_poly.pdbx_strand_id
1 'polypeptide(L)'
;MINNLYDLDFFETLFKKGSSIWNSWRKENPNVKPVLRKGEFKDKILIGFDFSEIHLSHANFNGSVLKEVIFDNCIFERCRFESAIIDGCAFIESHCHNSNFSNTLVINTAFHGASLHDSIFDDARTDIANFSGADLRRVSFINSDLKNADFGGATLIDAIFKNSNLDGAQFGWTKFGNNDLAGIINLDKIIHEGPSYLDINTIMKSLKILNSDFLQGVGASEIIIERLRSLTDIEVNKINTSCFISYSHKDTIFANALYEELKAADINVWYAPMDMQGGKKSIDQIQNAVKKYDRLLIILSDDSLNSEWVKSELREALAIEKEIGVQKLFPIRIVDFEKLKEWKCFDSDLGKDLGVELREYHIPDFTNWQNKNVLEKAIEKLISDLISRL
;
A
#
# COMPACT_ATOMS: atom_id res chain seq x y z
N MET A 1 9.62 -30.99 22.53
CA MET A 1 9.25 -31.56 23.86
C MET A 1 9.86 -30.80 25.05
N ILE A 2 10.28 -29.52 24.90
CA ILE A 2 10.84 -28.69 26.00
C ILE A 2 9.87 -27.56 26.43
N ASN A 3 8.90 -27.19 25.58
CA ASN A 3 7.94 -26.09 25.85
C ASN A 3 6.87 -26.39 26.92
N ASN A 4 6.90 -27.54 27.60
CA ASN A 4 5.91 -27.91 28.62
C ASN A 4 6.42 -27.73 30.08
N LEU A 5 7.61 -27.16 30.28
CA LEU A 5 8.18 -26.95 31.62
C LEU A 5 7.89 -25.58 32.22
N TYR A 6 7.51 -24.59 31.40
CA TYR A 6 7.32 -23.21 31.82
C TYR A 6 5.99 -22.68 31.31
N ASP A 7 5.14 -22.22 32.22
CA ASP A 7 3.88 -21.57 31.92
C ASP A 7 4.02 -20.04 31.99
N LEU A 8 2.93 -19.32 31.70
CA LEU A 8 2.90 -17.87 31.74
C LEU A 8 3.27 -17.33 33.13
N ASP A 9 2.73 -17.95 34.19
CA ASP A 9 2.94 -17.54 35.58
C ASP A 9 4.41 -17.65 36.00
N PHE A 10 5.12 -18.68 35.53
CA PHE A 10 6.56 -18.79 35.73
C PHE A 10 7.29 -17.58 35.14
N PHE A 11 7.02 -17.26 33.89
CA PHE A 11 7.71 -16.14 33.21
C PHE A 11 7.35 -14.80 33.82
N GLU A 12 6.09 -14.56 34.20
CA GLU A 12 5.68 -13.34 34.89
C GLU A 12 6.39 -13.21 36.25
N THR A 13 6.54 -14.31 36.97
CA THR A 13 7.25 -14.32 38.27
C THR A 13 8.74 -14.06 38.09
N LEU A 14 9.36 -14.67 37.08
CA LEU A 14 10.77 -14.46 36.75
C LEU A 14 11.03 -13.01 36.33
N PHE A 15 10.18 -12.47 35.46
CA PHE A 15 10.23 -11.09 34.99
C PHE A 15 10.18 -10.08 36.14
N LYS A 16 9.31 -10.29 37.14
CA LYS A 16 9.20 -9.44 38.33
C LYS A 16 10.47 -9.39 39.19
N LYS A 17 11.40 -10.35 39.02
CA LYS A 17 12.69 -10.38 39.72
C LYS A 17 13.76 -9.49 39.07
N GLY A 18 13.46 -8.87 37.92
CA GLY A 18 14.33 -7.92 37.24
C GLY A 18 15.27 -8.55 36.20
N SER A 19 15.90 -7.69 35.40
CA SER A 19 16.69 -8.08 34.22
C SER A 19 17.89 -8.97 34.55
N SER A 20 18.57 -8.75 35.67
CA SER A 20 19.72 -9.59 36.06
C SER A 20 19.33 -11.07 36.22
N ILE A 21 18.23 -11.34 36.94
CA ILE A 21 17.76 -12.71 37.20
C ILE A 21 17.17 -13.32 35.92
N TRP A 22 16.38 -12.54 35.17
CA TRP A 22 15.86 -12.96 33.87
C TRP A 22 16.99 -13.35 32.90
N ASN A 23 17.99 -12.49 32.74
CA ASN A 23 19.10 -12.70 31.81
C ASN A 23 19.99 -13.88 32.25
N SER A 24 20.18 -14.11 33.56
CA SER A 24 20.88 -15.30 34.05
C SER A 24 20.13 -16.58 33.69
N TRP A 25 18.81 -16.60 33.92
CA TRP A 25 17.97 -17.74 33.55
C TRP A 25 17.98 -18.00 32.05
N ARG A 26 17.96 -16.95 31.20
CA ARG A 26 18.10 -17.07 29.74
C ARG A 26 19.40 -17.75 29.32
N LYS A 27 20.52 -17.40 29.97
CA LYS A 27 21.83 -18.03 29.71
C LYS A 27 21.87 -19.50 30.09
N GLU A 28 21.17 -19.89 31.16
CA GLU A 28 21.05 -21.28 31.59
C GLU A 28 20.05 -22.09 30.73
N ASN A 29 19.14 -21.41 30.03
CA ASN A 29 18.06 -22.02 29.26
C ASN A 29 18.02 -21.52 27.80
N PRO A 30 19.12 -21.63 27.02
CA PRO A 30 19.22 -21.00 25.70
C PRO A 30 18.25 -21.59 24.65
N ASN A 31 17.78 -22.82 24.87
CA ASN A 31 16.86 -23.50 23.95
C ASN A 31 15.38 -23.22 24.26
N VAL A 32 15.09 -22.49 25.34
CA VAL A 32 13.71 -22.17 25.74
C VAL A 32 13.33 -20.84 25.10
N LYS A 33 12.26 -20.87 24.30
CA LYS A 33 11.67 -19.66 23.69
C LYS A 33 10.43 -19.27 24.48
N PRO A 34 10.47 -18.25 25.35
CA PRO A 34 9.33 -17.90 26.18
C PRO A 34 8.16 -17.40 25.32
N VAL A 35 6.94 -17.69 25.76
CA VAL A 35 5.71 -17.28 25.08
C VAL A 35 4.90 -16.41 26.03
N LEU A 36 4.87 -15.10 25.76
CA LEU A 36 4.20 -14.06 26.52
C LEU A 36 3.18 -13.31 25.65
N ARG A 37 2.38 -14.05 24.88
CA ARG A 37 1.30 -13.47 24.06
C ARG A 37 0.34 -12.66 24.91
N LYS A 38 -0.07 -11.49 24.41
CA LYS A 38 -0.94 -10.54 25.15
C LYS A 38 -0.34 -10.07 26.48
N GLY A 39 0.98 -10.10 26.63
CA GLY A 39 1.65 -9.60 27.82
C GLY A 39 1.36 -8.11 28.05
N GLU A 40 1.14 -7.73 29.32
CA GLU A 40 0.81 -6.36 29.71
C GLU A 40 2.04 -5.67 30.32
N PHE A 41 2.69 -4.85 29.49
CA PHE A 41 3.88 -4.04 29.81
C PHE A 41 3.58 -2.54 29.79
N LYS A 42 2.30 -2.16 29.80
CA LYS A 42 1.85 -0.77 29.81
C LYS A 42 2.48 -0.02 31.00
N ASP A 43 3.00 1.18 30.72
CA ASP A 43 3.60 2.09 31.70
C ASP A 43 4.75 1.46 32.51
N LYS A 44 5.37 0.38 32.02
CA LYS A 44 6.51 -0.28 32.68
C LYS A 44 7.82 0.37 32.31
N ILE A 45 8.79 0.29 33.22
CA ILE A 45 10.18 0.64 32.97
C ILE A 45 10.97 -0.67 32.83
N LEU A 46 11.47 -0.95 31.63
CA LEU A 46 12.24 -2.13 31.28
C LEU A 46 13.64 -1.70 30.89
N ILE A 47 14.64 -2.12 31.67
CA ILE A 47 16.04 -1.72 31.46
C ILE A 47 16.92 -2.97 31.38
N GLY A 48 17.61 -3.14 30.25
CA GLY A 48 18.64 -4.18 30.08
C GLY A 48 18.12 -5.61 30.02
N PHE A 49 16.83 -5.83 29.74
CA PHE A 49 16.29 -7.17 29.58
C PHE A 49 16.73 -7.79 28.26
N ASP A 50 17.13 -9.06 28.29
CA ASP A 50 17.34 -9.88 27.09
C ASP A 50 16.06 -10.68 26.80
N PHE A 51 15.24 -10.11 25.93
CA PHE A 51 14.00 -10.73 25.44
C PHE A 51 14.19 -11.44 24.11
N SER A 52 15.41 -11.66 23.64
CA SER A 52 15.67 -12.28 22.33
C SER A 52 14.86 -13.57 22.13
N GLU A 53 14.34 -13.83 20.94
CA GLU A 53 13.55 -15.01 20.58
C GLU A 53 12.24 -15.21 21.38
N ILE A 54 11.73 -14.18 22.06
CA ILE A 54 10.46 -14.26 22.76
C ILE A 54 9.27 -14.10 21.80
N HIS A 55 8.16 -14.75 22.13
CA HIS A 55 6.89 -14.55 21.45
C HIS A 55 5.98 -13.60 22.26
N LEU A 56 5.82 -12.38 21.77
CA LEU A 56 5.08 -11.27 22.39
C LEU A 56 3.85 -10.81 21.60
N SER A 57 3.39 -11.54 20.56
CA SER A 57 2.21 -11.14 19.77
C SER A 57 1.04 -10.63 20.63
N HIS A 58 0.48 -9.50 20.20
CA HIS A 58 -0.59 -8.77 20.89
C HIS A 58 -0.21 -8.16 22.25
N ALA A 59 1.06 -8.08 22.60
CA ALA A 59 1.50 -7.44 23.84
C ALA A 59 1.27 -5.92 23.80
N ASN A 60 1.12 -5.36 25.00
CA ASN A 60 0.85 -3.95 25.23
C ASN A 60 2.03 -3.29 25.94
N PHE A 61 2.76 -2.45 25.22
CA PHE A 61 3.88 -1.63 25.67
C PHE A 61 3.54 -0.12 25.71
N ASN A 62 2.26 0.25 25.61
CA ASN A 62 1.88 1.67 25.58
C ASN A 62 2.43 2.43 26.79
N GLY A 63 2.98 3.62 26.54
CA GLY A 63 3.56 4.48 27.59
C GLY A 63 4.76 3.89 28.34
N SER A 64 5.29 2.74 27.92
CA SER A 64 6.42 2.10 28.58
C SER A 64 7.74 2.82 28.27
N VAL A 65 8.72 2.63 29.15
CA VAL A 65 10.11 3.06 28.94
C VAL A 65 10.95 1.81 28.75
N LEU A 66 11.42 1.60 27.53
CA LEU A 66 12.28 0.51 27.11
C LEU A 66 13.67 1.08 26.89
N LYS A 67 14.63 0.66 27.72
CA LYS A 67 16.01 1.11 27.61
C LYS A 67 16.96 -0.08 27.52
N GLU A 68 17.79 -0.11 26.48
CA GLU A 68 18.81 -1.15 26.29
C GLU A 68 18.22 -2.58 26.36
N VAL A 69 16.95 -2.72 25.94
CA VAL A 69 16.27 -4.03 25.89
C VAL A 69 16.59 -4.67 24.54
N ILE A 70 17.03 -5.93 24.58
CA ILE A 70 17.33 -6.72 23.39
C ILE A 70 16.08 -7.52 23.05
N PHE A 71 15.55 -7.28 21.86
CA PHE A 71 14.38 -7.95 21.31
C PHE A 71 14.71 -8.66 20.00
N ASP A 72 15.94 -9.08 19.80
CA ASP A 72 16.35 -9.72 18.54
C ASP A 72 15.58 -11.02 18.29
N ASN A 73 15.27 -11.32 17.02
CA ASN A 73 14.56 -12.53 16.61
C ASN A 73 13.19 -12.75 17.31
N CYS A 74 12.54 -11.69 17.78
CA CYS A 74 11.28 -11.79 18.50
C CYS A 74 10.05 -11.79 17.58
N ILE A 75 8.92 -12.27 18.12
CA ILE A 75 7.61 -12.22 17.44
C ILE A 75 6.72 -11.18 18.12
N PHE A 76 6.46 -10.07 17.43
CA PHE A 76 5.69 -8.91 17.89
C PHE A 76 4.42 -8.63 17.09
N GLU A 77 3.89 -9.59 16.34
CA GLU A 77 2.68 -9.37 15.54
C GLU A 77 1.59 -8.65 16.35
N ARG A 78 1.12 -7.50 15.82
CA ARG A 78 0.02 -6.71 16.39
C ARG A 78 0.28 -6.21 17.81
N CYS A 79 1.50 -5.78 18.11
CA CYS A 79 1.82 -5.16 19.39
C CYS A 79 1.49 -3.65 19.40
N ARG A 80 1.34 -3.10 20.59
CA ARG A 80 1.08 -1.66 20.79
C ARG A 80 2.21 -1.05 21.60
N PHE A 81 2.87 -0.04 21.06
CA PHE A 81 3.96 0.73 21.65
C PHE A 81 3.62 2.22 21.73
N GLU A 82 2.34 2.60 21.59
CA GLU A 82 1.93 3.99 21.48
C GLU A 82 2.45 4.82 22.66
N SER A 83 3.07 5.97 22.37
CA SER A 83 3.69 6.85 23.38
C SER A 83 4.82 6.22 24.21
N ALA A 84 5.39 5.08 23.79
CA ALA A 84 6.54 4.48 24.47
C ALA A 84 7.84 5.25 24.17
N ILE A 85 8.78 5.18 25.12
CA ILE A 85 10.17 5.60 24.94
C ILE A 85 11.00 4.34 24.68
N ILE A 86 11.69 4.30 23.55
CA ILE A 86 12.48 3.16 23.09
C ILE A 86 13.89 3.68 22.83
N ASP A 87 14.79 3.47 23.79
CA ASP A 87 16.15 4.05 23.80
C ASP A 87 17.22 2.95 23.83
N GLY A 88 18.03 2.87 22.78
CA GLY A 88 19.12 1.89 22.70
C GLY A 88 18.64 0.44 22.59
N CYS A 89 17.41 0.21 22.15
CA CYS A 89 16.87 -1.14 21.96
C CYS A 89 17.32 -1.77 20.63
N ALA A 90 17.25 -3.10 20.56
CA ALA A 90 17.50 -3.85 19.34
C ALA A 90 16.29 -4.74 19.00
N PHE A 91 15.82 -4.66 17.76
CA PHE A 91 14.74 -5.46 17.17
C PHE A 91 15.25 -6.21 15.94
N ILE A 92 16.51 -6.64 15.96
CA ILE A 92 17.18 -7.19 14.78
C ILE A 92 16.46 -8.45 14.33
N GLU A 93 16.15 -8.55 13.04
CA GLU A 93 15.45 -9.69 12.42
C GLU A 93 14.10 -10.06 13.09
N SER A 94 13.45 -9.09 13.75
CA SER A 94 12.22 -9.32 14.51
C SER A 94 10.96 -9.13 13.68
N HIS A 95 9.90 -9.87 14.02
CA HIS A 95 8.61 -9.83 13.33
C HIS A 95 7.66 -8.85 14.00
N CYS A 96 7.77 -7.57 13.64
CA CYS A 96 7.02 -6.46 14.22
C CYS A 96 5.80 -6.01 13.39
N HIS A 97 5.45 -6.73 12.34
CA HIS A 97 4.37 -6.35 11.42
C HIS A 97 3.00 -6.13 12.09
N ASN A 98 2.20 -5.24 11.50
CA ASN A 98 0.91 -4.77 12.03
C ASN A 98 0.98 -4.13 13.43
N SER A 99 2.13 -3.59 13.87
CA SER A 99 2.28 -2.99 15.20
C SER A 99 2.13 -1.47 15.18
N ASN A 100 1.75 -0.89 16.31
CA ASN A 100 1.56 0.55 16.46
C ASN A 100 2.68 1.17 17.32
N PHE A 101 3.55 1.96 16.69
CA PHE A 101 4.61 2.78 17.27
C PHE A 101 4.29 4.28 17.21
N SER A 102 3.02 4.67 17.09
CA SER A 102 2.65 6.08 16.99
C SER A 102 3.03 6.87 18.24
N ASN A 103 3.40 8.14 18.07
CA ASN A 103 3.81 9.04 19.15
C ASN A 103 5.01 8.51 19.98
N THR A 104 5.81 7.59 19.44
CA THR A 104 6.97 7.04 20.17
C THR A 104 8.19 7.95 20.11
N LEU A 105 9.06 7.82 21.11
CA LEU A 105 10.42 8.35 21.08
C LEU A 105 11.37 7.18 20.87
N VAL A 106 11.76 6.94 19.62
CA VAL A 106 12.73 5.91 19.21
C VAL A 106 14.09 6.58 19.06
N ILE A 107 15.02 6.23 19.93
CA ILE A 107 16.34 6.85 20.04
C ILE A 107 17.37 5.73 19.98
N ASN A 108 18.42 5.87 19.15
CA ASN A 108 19.52 4.90 19.05
C ASN A 108 19.07 3.44 18.89
N THR A 109 17.95 3.20 18.20
CA THR A 109 17.31 1.87 18.15
C THR A 109 17.57 1.18 16.81
N ALA A 110 17.88 -0.11 16.87
CA ALA A 110 18.13 -0.93 15.69
C ALA A 110 16.90 -1.76 15.29
N PHE A 111 16.44 -1.58 14.06
CA PHE A 111 15.42 -2.39 13.37
C PHE A 111 16.02 -3.11 12.14
N HIS A 112 17.34 -3.34 12.13
CA HIS A 112 18.02 -3.99 11.02
C HIS A 112 17.37 -5.33 10.66
N GLY A 113 16.96 -5.49 9.40
CA GLY A 113 16.30 -6.71 8.92
C GLY A 113 14.94 -7.02 9.54
N ALA A 114 14.36 -6.11 10.33
CA ALA A 114 13.06 -6.34 10.96
C ALA A 114 11.92 -6.36 9.93
N SER A 115 10.90 -7.18 10.18
CA SER A 115 9.65 -7.16 9.43
C SER A 115 8.68 -6.19 10.10
N LEU A 116 8.52 -5.00 9.50
CA LEU A 116 7.71 -3.89 10.00
C LEU A 116 6.52 -3.56 9.09
N HIS A 117 6.23 -4.40 8.09
CA HIS A 117 5.14 -4.13 7.16
C HIS A 117 3.79 -3.93 7.87
N ASP A 118 2.95 -3.05 7.33
CA ASP A 118 1.67 -2.64 7.92
C ASP A 118 1.76 -1.99 9.31
N SER A 119 2.94 -1.57 9.76
CA SER A 119 3.10 -0.89 11.06
C SER A 119 2.93 0.62 10.95
N ILE A 120 2.66 1.28 12.08
CA ILE A 120 2.38 2.72 12.14
C ILE A 120 3.42 3.39 13.04
N PHE A 121 4.12 4.39 12.52
CA PHE A 121 5.09 5.25 13.20
C PHE A 121 4.67 6.73 13.13
N ASP A 122 3.38 7.00 12.96
CA ASP A 122 2.85 8.35 12.84
C ASP A 122 3.18 9.18 14.10
N ASP A 123 3.58 10.43 13.87
CA ASP A 123 4.01 11.38 14.91
C ASP A 123 5.18 10.85 15.79
N ALA A 124 5.87 9.79 15.35
CA ALA A 124 7.03 9.26 16.05
C ALA A 124 8.29 10.08 15.78
N ARG A 125 9.15 10.19 16.78
CA ARG A 125 10.52 10.67 16.62
C ARG A 125 11.42 9.46 16.53
N THR A 126 11.99 9.21 15.35
CA THR A 126 12.86 8.07 15.06
C THR A 126 14.19 8.55 14.48
N ASP A 127 14.68 9.71 14.96
CA ASP A 127 15.97 10.21 14.56
C ASP A 127 17.05 9.14 14.82
N ILE A 128 18.02 9.04 13.91
CA ILE A 128 19.16 8.10 13.97
C ILE A 128 18.79 6.61 14.10
N ALA A 129 17.53 6.23 13.86
CA ALA A 129 17.11 4.82 13.89
C ALA A 129 17.67 4.06 12.68
N ASN A 130 18.05 2.79 12.90
CA ASN A 130 18.55 1.93 11.84
C ASN A 130 17.43 1.03 11.32
N PHE A 131 16.90 1.32 10.13
CA PHE A 131 15.94 0.49 9.39
C PHE A 131 16.58 -0.26 8.21
N SER A 132 17.91 -0.37 8.16
CA SER A 132 18.59 -1.03 7.04
C SER A 132 18.12 -2.48 6.86
N GLY A 133 17.86 -2.88 5.62
CA GLY A 133 17.34 -4.20 5.26
C GLY A 133 15.92 -4.51 5.75
N ALA A 134 15.24 -3.58 6.42
CA ALA A 134 13.92 -3.83 6.97
C ALA A 134 12.84 -3.96 5.87
N ASP A 135 11.83 -4.79 6.15
CA ASP A 135 10.60 -4.84 5.36
C ASP A 135 9.61 -3.80 5.91
N LEU A 136 9.50 -2.68 5.19
CA LEU A 136 8.69 -1.52 5.54
C LEU A 136 7.50 -1.35 4.59
N ARG A 137 7.01 -2.43 3.97
CA ARG A 137 5.87 -2.35 3.05
C ARG A 137 4.62 -1.84 3.77
N ARG A 138 3.92 -0.85 3.20
CA ARG A 138 2.70 -0.24 3.79
C ARG A 138 2.91 0.31 5.21
N VAL A 139 4.14 0.67 5.58
CA VAL A 139 4.40 1.38 6.84
C VAL A 139 3.93 2.83 6.73
N SER A 140 3.46 3.40 7.83
CA SER A 140 3.10 4.82 7.91
C SER A 140 4.09 5.59 8.78
N PHE A 141 4.64 6.68 8.25
CA PHE A 141 5.53 7.63 8.93
C PHE A 141 4.96 9.07 8.84
N ILE A 142 3.65 9.25 8.99
CA ILE A 142 3.02 10.57 8.84
C ILE A 142 3.49 11.48 9.98
N ASN A 143 3.94 12.70 9.63
CA ASN A 143 4.49 13.69 10.56
C ASN A 143 5.70 13.21 11.40
N SER A 144 6.36 12.13 11.02
CA SER A 144 7.46 11.56 11.80
C SER A 144 8.78 12.31 11.57
N ASP A 145 9.64 12.33 12.59
CA ASP A 145 11.01 12.83 12.47
C ASP A 145 11.97 11.67 12.19
N LEU A 146 12.45 11.56 10.95
CA LEU A 146 13.31 10.49 10.44
C LEU A 146 14.74 10.98 10.15
N LYS A 147 15.15 12.12 10.75
CA LYS A 147 16.48 12.68 10.52
C LYS A 147 17.60 11.68 10.77
N ASN A 148 18.55 11.60 9.84
CA ASN A 148 19.69 10.70 9.91
C ASN A 148 19.35 9.21 10.10
N ALA A 149 18.08 8.81 9.87
CA ALA A 149 17.72 7.40 9.90
C ALA A 149 18.30 6.66 8.70
N ASP A 150 18.63 5.38 8.87
CA ASP A 150 19.23 4.54 7.83
C ASP A 150 18.18 3.61 7.22
N PHE A 151 17.95 3.74 5.92
CA PHE A 151 17.03 2.90 5.12
C PHE A 151 17.76 2.04 4.08
N GLY A 152 19.08 1.86 4.20
CA GLY A 152 19.89 1.09 3.26
C GLY A 152 19.36 -0.33 3.05
N GLY A 153 19.03 -0.71 1.81
CA GLY A 153 18.49 -2.03 1.48
C GLY A 153 17.03 -2.30 1.92
N ALA A 154 16.36 -1.32 2.53
CA ALA A 154 14.98 -1.49 2.99
C ALA A 154 13.98 -1.59 1.83
N THR A 155 12.80 -2.17 2.10
CA THR A 155 11.69 -2.26 1.14
C THR A 155 10.54 -1.35 1.55
N LEU A 156 10.30 -0.28 0.78
CA LEU A 156 9.34 0.80 1.08
C LEU A 156 8.08 0.77 0.18
N ILE A 157 7.68 -0.39 -0.35
CA ILE A 157 6.51 -0.45 -1.25
C ILE A 157 5.24 -0.02 -0.50
N ASP A 158 4.51 0.96 -1.03
CA ASP A 158 3.31 1.56 -0.44
C ASP A 158 3.54 2.24 0.92
N ALA A 159 4.79 2.55 1.29
CA ALA A 159 5.08 3.32 2.50
C ALA A 159 4.62 4.78 2.38
N ILE A 160 4.19 5.37 3.49
CA ILE A 160 3.63 6.72 3.57
C ILE A 160 4.57 7.62 4.37
N PHE A 161 4.98 8.76 3.78
CA PHE A 161 5.95 9.70 4.37
C PHE A 161 5.41 11.13 4.49
N LYS A 162 4.09 11.32 4.45
CA LYS A 162 3.48 12.66 4.43
C LYS A 162 3.94 13.51 5.61
N ASN A 163 4.47 14.71 5.35
CA ASN A 163 5.02 15.64 6.34
C ASN A 163 6.16 15.06 7.20
N SER A 164 6.79 13.96 6.78
CA SER A 164 7.94 13.40 7.49
C SER A 164 9.22 14.17 7.14
N ASN A 165 10.17 14.23 8.08
CA ASN A 165 11.44 14.93 7.88
C ASN A 165 12.58 13.93 7.64
N LEU A 166 13.19 13.98 6.45
CA LEU A 166 14.29 13.10 6.05
C LEU A 166 15.67 13.81 6.01
N ASP A 167 15.85 14.92 6.73
CA ASP A 167 17.17 15.62 6.73
C ASP A 167 18.30 14.66 7.15
N GLY A 168 19.26 14.45 6.25
CA GLY A 168 20.40 13.54 6.45
C GLY A 168 20.06 12.05 6.47
N ALA A 169 18.81 11.64 6.22
CA ALA A 169 18.44 10.23 6.15
C ALA A 169 19.19 9.53 5.02
N GLN A 170 19.59 8.28 5.25
CA GLN A 170 20.48 7.52 4.37
C GLN A 170 19.69 6.49 3.56
N PHE A 171 19.93 6.45 2.25
CA PHE A 171 19.29 5.55 1.31
C PHE A 171 20.32 4.93 0.37
N GLY A 172 20.14 3.66 0.03
CA GLY A 172 21.02 2.95 -0.89
C GLY A 172 20.57 1.52 -1.05
N TRP A 173 20.43 1.02 -2.28
CA TRP A 173 19.77 -0.27 -2.56
C TRP A 173 18.34 -0.38 -2.00
N THR A 174 17.73 0.75 -1.61
CA THR A 174 16.38 0.83 -1.06
C THR A 174 15.36 0.71 -2.19
N LYS A 175 14.26 -0.01 -1.95
CA LYS A 175 13.20 -0.19 -2.94
C LYS A 175 12.03 0.74 -2.66
N PHE A 176 11.87 1.75 -3.48
CA PHE A 176 10.67 2.59 -3.53
C PHE A 176 9.69 2.03 -4.55
N GLY A 177 8.48 1.73 -4.09
CA GLY A 177 7.42 1.19 -4.94
C GLY A 177 6.11 1.87 -4.62
N ASN A 178 5.48 2.45 -5.63
CA ASN A 178 4.19 3.14 -5.49
C ASN A 178 4.17 4.27 -4.43
N ASN A 179 5.32 4.86 -4.09
CA ASN A 179 5.40 5.91 -3.07
C ASN A 179 5.03 7.28 -3.62
N ASP A 180 4.31 8.07 -2.83
CA ASP A 180 4.21 9.51 -3.04
C ASP A 180 5.25 10.21 -2.17
N LEU A 181 6.26 10.79 -2.80
CA LEU A 181 7.33 11.52 -2.12
C LEU A 181 7.01 13.02 -1.99
N ALA A 182 5.86 13.46 -2.50
CA ALA A 182 5.38 14.81 -2.26
C ALA A 182 5.04 15.02 -0.78
N GLY A 183 5.40 16.20 -0.25
CA GLY A 183 5.18 16.54 1.16
C GLY A 183 6.21 15.95 2.12
N ILE A 184 7.20 15.19 1.64
CA ILE A 184 8.42 14.92 2.41
C ILE A 184 9.20 16.21 2.61
N ILE A 185 9.64 16.45 3.83
CA ILE A 185 10.48 17.59 4.19
C ILE A 185 11.95 17.19 4.05
N ASN A 186 12.75 18.05 3.42
CA ASN A 186 14.19 17.86 3.19
C ASN A 186 14.55 16.61 2.35
N LEU A 187 13.72 16.24 1.37
CA LEU A 187 14.03 15.15 0.44
C LEU A 187 15.33 15.40 -0.34
N ASP A 188 15.66 16.67 -0.60
CA ASP A 188 16.88 17.11 -1.27
C ASP A 188 18.15 16.98 -0.40
N LYS A 189 18.00 16.69 0.89
CA LYS A 189 19.12 16.54 1.84
C LYS A 189 19.38 15.11 2.27
N ILE A 190 18.74 14.15 1.63
CA ILE A 190 19.03 12.74 1.88
C ILE A 190 20.44 12.40 1.40
N ILE A 191 21.02 11.36 1.99
CA ILE A 191 22.32 10.83 1.62
C ILE A 191 22.10 9.56 0.79
N HIS A 192 22.65 9.55 -0.42
CA HIS A 192 22.66 8.35 -1.26
C HIS A 192 23.96 7.56 -1.03
N GLU A 193 23.88 6.45 -0.30
CA GLU A 193 25.00 5.51 -0.10
C GLU A 193 25.20 4.57 -1.30
N GLY A 194 24.19 4.50 -2.18
CA GLY A 194 24.19 3.73 -3.41
C GLY A 194 22.88 3.97 -4.19
N PRO A 195 22.77 3.41 -5.42
CA PRO A 195 21.56 3.57 -6.21
C PRO A 195 20.38 2.87 -5.53
N SER A 196 19.27 3.58 -5.37
CA SER A 196 17.99 3.01 -4.95
C SER A 196 17.12 2.63 -6.16
N TYR A 197 16.13 1.78 -5.96
CA TYR A 197 15.22 1.30 -7.00
C TYR A 197 13.91 2.07 -6.93
N LEU A 198 13.54 2.74 -8.01
CA LEU A 198 12.24 3.41 -8.13
C LEU A 198 11.40 2.72 -9.20
N ASP A 199 10.14 2.45 -8.89
CA ASP A 199 9.16 2.05 -9.90
C ASP A 199 8.58 3.26 -10.65
N ILE A 200 7.93 2.97 -11.78
CA ILE A 200 7.31 4.01 -12.63
C ILE A 200 6.27 4.81 -11.85
N ASN A 201 5.51 4.18 -10.95
CA ASN A 201 4.48 4.84 -10.16
C ASN A 201 5.07 5.88 -9.21
N THR A 202 6.16 5.54 -8.51
CA THR A 202 6.85 6.46 -7.60
C THR A 202 7.36 7.69 -8.36
N ILE A 203 8.00 7.46 -9.51
CA ILE A 203 8.51 8.53 -10.37
C ILE A 203 7.34 9.41 -10.82
N MET A 204 6.26 8.84 -11.32
CA MET A 204 5.15 9.61 -11.88
C MET A 204 4.33 10.35 -10.81
N LYS A 205 4.18 9.80 -9.60
CA LYS A 205 3.54 10.51 -8.47
C LYS A 205 4.38 11.70 -7.99
N SER A 206 5.70 11.55 -8.02
CA SER A 206 6.63 12.49 -7.40
C SER A 206 7.36 13.38 -8.43
N LEU A 207 7.08 13.24 -9.72
CA LEU A 207 7.90 13.79 -10.81
C LEU A 207 8.22 15.28 -10.64
N LYS A 208 7.24 16.06 -10.17
CA LYS A 208 7.36 17.52 -10.00
C LYS A 208 8.34 17.94 -8.90
N ILE A 209 8.62 17.07 -7.94
CA ILE A 209 9.47 17.38 -6.77
C ILE A 209 10.83 16.66 -6.81
N LEU A 210 11.02 15.68 -7.70
CA LEU A 210 12.29 14.99 -7.86
C LEU A 210 13.33 15.89 -8.56
N ASN A 211 14.36 16.30 -7.83
CA ASN A 211 15.45 17.10 -8.38
C ASN A 211 16.52 16.23 -9.09
N SER A 212 17.49 16.87 -9.77
CA SER A 212 18.57 16.14 -10.46
C SER A 212 19.38 15.28 -9.50
N ASP A 213 19.73 15.82 -8.33
CA ASP A 213 20.63 15.17 -7.38
C ASP A 213 20.01 13.86 -6.86
N PHE A 214 18.72 13.88 -6.53
CA PHE A 214 17.97 12.69 -6.15
C PHE A 214 17.94 11.67 -7.30
N LEU A 215 17.59 12.10 -8.51
CA LEU A 215 17.51 11.20 -9.68
C LEU A 215 18.87 10.57 -10.01
N GLN A 216 19.96 11.34 -9.94
CA GLN A 216 21.33 10.84 -10.10
C GLN A 216 21.71 9.90 -8.95
N GLY A 217 21.32 10.23 -7.71
CA GLY A 217 21.53 9.41 -6.53
C GLY A 217 20.84 8.04 -6.61
N VAL A 218 19.72 7.93 -7.31
CA VAL A 218 19.07 6.64 -7.62
C VAL A 218 19.59 5.97 -8.91
N GLY A 219 20.64 6.54 -9.52
CA GLY A 219 21.34 5.96 -10.67
C GLY A 219 20.79 6.36 -12.04
N ALA A 220 19.92 7.37 -12.13
CA ALA A 220 19.47 7.88 -13.43
C ALA A 220 20.60 8.66 -14.13
N SER A 221 20.80 8.37 -15.42
CA SER A 221 21.71 9.15 -16.27
C SER A 221 21.07 10.48 -16.67
N GLU A 222 21.89 11.44 -17.10
CA GLU A 222 21.39 12.76 -17.54
C GLU A 222 20.36 12.66 -18.67
N ILE A 223 20.54 11.71 -19.60
CA ILE A 223 19.57 11.44 -20.69
C ILE A 223 18.20 11.05 -20.13
N ILE A 224 18.17 10.22 -19.09
CA ILE A 224 16.91 9.80 -18.45
C ILE A 224 16.28 10.99 -17.73
N ILE A 225 17.08 11.79 -17.02
CA ILE A 225 16.62 12.97 -16.28
C ILE A 225 16.01 14.01 -17.22
N GLU A 226 16.68 14.32 -18.32
CA GLU A 226 16.17 15.21 -19.37
C GLU A 226 14.85 14.70 -19.94
N ARG A 227 14.75 13.39 -20.21
CA ARG A 227 13.51 12.79 -20.71
C ARG A 227 12.36 12.89 -19.72
N LEU A 228 12.61 12.59 -18.44
CA LEU A 228 11.61 12.72 -17.38
C LEU A 228 11.10 14.16 -17.24
N ARG A 229 12.00 15.15 -17.33
CA ARG A 229 11.64 16.58 -17.28
C ARG A 229 10.84 17.07 -18.48
N SER A 230 10.94 16.39 -19.62
CA SER A 230 10.18 16.74 -20.82
C SER A 230 8.71 16.32 -20.78
N LEU A 231 8.33 15.46 -19.82
CA LEU A 231 6.96 14.95 -19.72
C LEU A 231 5.98 16.05 -19.28
N THR A 232 4.87 16.17 -20.00
CA THR A 232 3.74 17.04 -19.69
C THR A 232 2.83 16.42 -18.64
N ASP A 233 2.06 17.24 -17.92
CA ASP A 233 1.04 16.75 -16.97
C ASP A 233 0.03 15.78 -17.63
N ILE A 234 -0.29 16.00 -18.90
CA ILE A 234 -1.17 15.12 -19.67
C ILE A 234 -0.52 13.75 -19.86
N GLU A 235 0.74 13.69 -20.27
CA GLU A 235 1.47 12.42 -20.43
C GLU A 235 1.62 11.68 -19.10
N VAL A 236 1.95 12.40 -18.02
CA VAL A 236 2.03 11.83 -16.67
C VAL A 236 0.70 11.25 -16.22
N ASN A 237 -0.41 11.95 -16.47
CA ASN A 237 -1.74 11.46 -16.13
C ASN A 237 -2.14 10.23 -16.98
N LYS A 238 -1.79 10.19 -18.27
CA LYS A 238 -1.99 9.00 -19.11
C LYS A 238 -1.24 7.79 -18.57
N ILE A 239 0.06 7.95 -18.27
CA ILE A 239 0.92 6.87 -17.74
C ILE A 239 0.37 6.34 -16.40
N ASN A 240 -0.13 7.24 -15.55
CA ASN A 240 -0.72 6.90 -14.25
C ASN A 240 -2.15 6.36 -14.31
N THR A 241 -2.79 6.32 -15.48
CA THR A 241 -4.18 5.87 -15.60
C THR A 241 -4.21 4.44 -16.07
N SER A 242 -4.49 3.51 -15.15
CA SER A 242 -4.78 2.13 -15.48
C SER A 242 -6.28 1.85 -15.58
N CYS A 243 -6.68 1.17 -16.64
CA CYS A 243 -8.06 0.92 -16.99
C CYS A 243 -8.34 -0.58 -17.08
N PHE A 244 -9.48 -1.01 -16.54
CA PHE A 244 -10.01 -2.36 -16.72
C PHE A 244 -11.32 -2.30 -17.50
N ILE A 245 -11.39 -2.98 -18.64
CA ILE A 245 -12.61 -3.06 -19.46
C ILE A 245 -13.44 -4.26 -19.02
N SER A 246 -14.65 -3.97 -18.53
CA SER A 246 -15.70 -4.93 -18.21
C SER A 246 -16.73 -4.97 -19.34
N TYR A 247 -17.00 -6.17 -19.87
CA TYR A 247 -17.90 -6.37 -21.00
C TYR A 247 -18.48 -7.78 -21.04
N SER A 248 -19.59 -7.98 -21.77
CA SER A 248 -20.11 -9.33 -22.08
C SER A 248 -19.32 -9.94 -23.23
N HIS A 249 -19.09 -11.26 -23.23
CA HIS A 249 -18.39 -11.94 -24.34
C HIS A 249 -19.00 -11.67 -25.73
N LYS A 250 -20.28 -11.31 -25.81
CA LYS A 250 -20.94 -10.95 -27.07
C LYS A 250 -20.51 -9.58 -27.62
N ASP A 251 -19.93 -8.74 -26.76
CA ASP A 251 -19.44 -7.39 -27.10
C ASP A 251 -17.93 -7.36 -27.43
N THR A 252 -17.28 -8.52 -27.55
CA THR A 252 -15.84 -8.66 -27.80
C THR A 252 -15.33 -7.77 -28.93
N ILE A 253 -16.09 -7.64 -30.02
CA ILE A 253 -15.67 -6.86 -31.19
C ILE A 253 -15.50 -5.38 -30.80
N PHE A 254 -16.48 -4.82 -30.08
CA PHE A 254 -16.40 -3.44 -29.62
C PHE A 254 -15.35 -3.26 -28.51
N ALA A 255 -15.29 -4.20 -27.56
CA ALA A 255 -14.29 -4.16 -26.48
C ALA A 255 -12.85 -4.15 -27.03
N ASN A 256 -12.57 -4.94 -28.07
CA ASN A 256 -11.28 -4.94 -28.75
C ASN A 256 -11.01 -3.63 -29.49
N ALA A 257 -12.01 -3.07 -30.18
CA ALA A 257 -11.85 -1.77 -30.83
C ALA A 257 -11.51 -0.66 -29.81
N LEU A 258 -12.24 -0.62 -28.70
CA LEU A 258 -11.99 0.30 -27.59
C LEU A 258 -10.58 0.12 -27.00
N TYR A 259 -10.16 -1.14 -26.77
CA TYR A 259 -8.83 -1.45 -26.25
C TYR A 259 -7.72 -0.94 -27.17
N GLU A 260 -7.80 -1.20 -28.48
CA GLU A 260 -6.78 -0.76 -29.44
C GLU A 260 -6.67 0.76 -29.50
N GLU A 261 -7.80 1.48 -29.49
CA GLU A 261 -7.81 2.95 -29.50
C GLU A 261 -7.24 3.55 -28.21
N LEU A 262 -7.61 3.02 -27.04
CA LEU A 262 -7.05 3.49 -25.76
C LEU A 262 -5.55 3.18 -25.65
N LYS A 263 -5.12 2.03 -26.15
CA LYS A 263 -3.70 1.65 -26.18
C LYS A 263 -2.91 2.53 -27.14
N ALA A 264 -3.45 2.85 -28.32
CA ALA A 264 -2.86 3.79 -29.26
C ALA A 264 -2.72 5.21 -28.67
N ALA A 265 -3.53 5.53 -27.65
CA ALA A 265 -3.45 6.77 -26.90
C ALA A 265 -2.54 6.74 -25.66
N ASP A 266 -1.75 5.67 -25.47
CA ASP A 266 -0.86 5.41 -24.32
C ASP A 266 -1.58 5.26 -22.97
N ILE A 267 -2.83 4.81 -22.96
CA ILE A 267 -3.53 4.42 -21.72
C ILE A 267 -3.18 2.98 -21.38
N ASN A 268 -2.86 2.73 -20.10
CA ASN A 268 -2.57 1.39 -19.61
C ASN A 268 -3.86 0.58 -19.44
N VAL A 269 -4.30 -0.08 -20.50
CA VAL A 269 -5.55 -0.85 -20.50
C VAL A 269 -5.30 -2.33 -20.32
N TRP A 270 -6.09 -2.93 -19.45
CA TRP A 270 -6.20 -4.36 -19.25
C TRP A 270 -7.63 -4.78 -19.55
N TYR A 271 -7.79 -5.95 -20.15
CA TYR A 271 -9.09 -6.60 -20.24
C TYR A 271 -8.94 -8.03 -19.73
N ALA A 272 -9.99 -8.56 -19.11
CA ALA A 272 -9.99 -9.94 -18.65
C ALA A 272 -9.70 -10.87 -19.84
N PRO A 273 -8.69 -11.77 -19.77
CA PRO A 273 -8.43 -12.69 -20.86
C PRO A 273 -9.67 -13.57 -21.09
N MET A 274 -10.03 -13.71 -22.37
CA MET A 274 -10.71 -14.89 -22.90
C MET A 274 -10.18 -16.14 -22.18
N ASP A 275 -11.08 -16.99 -21.69
CA ASP A 275 -10.84 -18.22 -20.91
C ASP A 275 -10.65 -18.05 -19.39
N MET A 276 -11.70 -17.58 -18.71
CA MET A 276 -12.04 -18.13 -17.39
C MET A 276 -12.28 -19.64 -17.54
N GLN A 277 -11.23 -20.45 -17.38
CA GLN A 277 -11.36 -21.92 -17.33
C GLN A 277 -12.43 -22.28 -16.30
N GLY A 278 -13.50 -22.96 -16.74
CA GLY A 278 -14.50 -23.53 -15.86
C GLY A 278 -13.80 -24.43 -14.83
N GLY A 279 -13.82 -24.03 -13.55
CA GLY A 279 -13.30 -24.84 -12.45
C GLY A 279 -12.60 -24.12 -11.30
N LYS A 280 -12.28 -22.82 -11.36
CA LYS A 280 -11.76 -22.05 -10.22
C LYS A 280 -12.55 -20.76 -10.01
N LYS A 281 -12.78 -20.41 -8.72
CA LYS A 281 -13.60 -19.30 -8.23
C LYS A 281 -13.39 -18.00 -9.02
N SER A 282 -14.27 -17.76 -10.00
CA SER A 282 -14.21 -16.63 -10.93
C SER A 282 -14.42 -15.27 -10.25
N ILE A 283 -15.11 -15.23 -9.11
CA ILE A 283 -15.43 -14.00 -8.35
C ILE A 283 -14.17 -13.28 -7.83
N ASP A 284 -13.22 -14.03 -7.25
CA ASP A 284 -12.05 -13.44 -6.58
C ASP A 284 -11.12 -12.72 -7.59
N GLN A 285 -11.06 -13.19 -8.84
CA GLN A 285 -10.19 -12.61 -9.88
C GLN A 285 -10.71 -11.24 -10.35
N ILE A 286 -12.02 -11.06 -10.39
CA ILE A 286 -12.67 -9.83 -10.82
C ILE A 286 -12.60 -8.79 -9.71
N GLN A 287 -12.88 -9.21 -8.47
CA GLN A 287 -12.75 -8.34 -7.31
C GLN A 287 -11.32 -7.80 -7.17
N ASN A 288 -10.35 -8.66 -7.42
CA ASN A 288 -8.96 -8.25 -7.47
C ASN A 288 -8.66 -7.31 -8.64
N ALA A 289 -9.28 -7.48 -9.80
CA ALA A 289 -9.09 -6.58 -10.94
C ALA A 289 -9.66 -5.18 -10.65
N VAL A 290 -10.92 -5.09 -10.19
CA VAL A 290 -11.54 -3.80 -9.84
C VAL A 290 -10.68 -3.10 -8.78
N LYS A 291 -10.25 -3.79 -7.72
CA LYS A 291 -9.36 -3.18 -6.71
C LYS A 291 -8.00 -2.75 -7.25
N LYS A 292 -7.44 -3.47 -8.22
CA LYS A 292 -6.07 -3.27 -8.73
C LYS A 292 -5.94 -2.10 -9.71
N TYR A 293 -6.97 -1.83 -10.52
CA TYR A 293 -6.89 -0.82 -11.58
C TYR A 293 -7.55 0.51 -11.17
N ASP A 294 -7.07 1.64 -11.68
CA ASP A 294 -7.55 2.97 -11.28
C ASP A 294 -8.96 3.29 -11.79
N ARG A 295 -9.33 2.71 -12.93
CA ARG A 295 -10.59 2.96 -13.65
C ARG A 295 -11.22 1.64 -14.08
N LEU A 296 -12.52 1.49 -13.83
CA LEU A 296 -13.38 0.44 -14.36
C LEU A 296 -14.22 1.03 -15.50
N LEU A 297 -13.94 0.64 -16.73
CA LEU A 297 -14.80 0.93 -17.88
C LEU A 297 -15.82 -0.18 -18.05
N ILE A 298 -17.10 0.11 -17.84
CA ILE A 298 -18.17 -0.89 -17.98
C ILE A 298 -18.94 -0.66 -19.29
N ILE A 299 -18.95 -1.67 -20.16
CA ILE A 299 -19.64 -1.63 -21.44
C ILE A 299 -21.10 -2.03 -21.24
N LEU A 300 -21.99 -1.08 -21.43
CA LEU A 300 -23.44 -1.24 -21.31
C LEU A 300 -24.06 -1.58 -22.68
N SER A 301 -24.25 -2.86 -22.89
CA SER A 301 -24.96 -3.52 -23.99
C SER A 301 -26.22 -4.25 -23.51
N ASP A 302 -27.09 -4.66 -24.44
CA ASP A 302 -28.24 -5.52 -24.13
C ASP A 302 -27.86 -6.80 -23.33
N ASP A 303 -26.69 -7.37 -23.60
CA ASP A 303 -26.23 -8.58 -22.91
C ASP A 303 -25.61 -8.28 -21.55
N SER A 304 -24.84 -7.19 -21.43
CA SER A 304 -24.22 -6.79 -20.16
C SER A 304 -25.26 -6.43 -19.10
N LEU A 305 -26.36 -5.78 -19.48
CA LEU A 305 -27.44 -5.36 -18.57
C LEU A 305 -28.16 -6.55 -17.92
N ASN A 306 -28.09 -7.71 -18.57
CA ASN A 306 -28.66 -8.96 -18.08
C ASN A 306 -27.63 -9.87 -17.39
N SER A 307 -26.37 -9.44 -17.30
CA SER A 307 -25.27 -10.25 -16.76
C SER A 307 -25.10 -10.03 -15.25
N GLU A 308 -25.22 -11.10 -14.46
CA GLU A 308 -24.93 -11.06 -13.00
C GLU A 308 -23.49 -10.63 -12.69
N TRP A 309 -22.57 -10.84 -13.64
CA TRP A 309 -21.18 -10.45 -13.51
C TRP A 309 -21.01 -8.92 -13.49
N VAL A 310 -21.63 -8.25 -14.46
CA VAL A 310 -21.63 -6.78 -14.59
C VAL A 310 -22.26 -6.13 -13.35
N LYS A 311 -23.32 -6.75 -12.79
CA LYS A 311 -23.92 -6.31 -11.52
C LYS A 311 -22.94 -6.39 -10.35
N SER A 312 -22.17 -7.48 -10.27
CA SER A 312 -21.17 -7.67 -9.20
C SER A 312 -20.05 -6.63 -9.28
N GLU A 313 -19.56 -6.33 -10.48
CA GLU A 313 -18.52 -5.31 -10.67
C GLU A 313 -19.01 -3.90 -10.40
N LEU A 314 -20.24 -3.59 -10.82
CA LEU A 314 -20.88 -2.32 -10.52
C LEU A 314 -21.00 -2.11 -9.01
N ARG A 315 -21.48 -3.13 -8.28
CA ARG A 315 -21.58 -3.11 -6.81
C ARG A 315 -20.23 -2.80 -6.17
N GLU A 316 -19.17 -3.48 -6.60
CA GLU A 316 -17.85 -3.33 -6.01
C GLU A 316 -17.21 -1.99 -6.34
N ALA A 317 -17.33 -1.52 -7.58
CA ALA A 317 -16.83 -0.21 -7.97
C ALA A 317 -17.51 0.90 -7.16
N LEU A 318 -18.84 0.89 -7.05
CA LEU A 318 -19.59 1.85 -6.24
C LEU A 318 -19.21 1.77 -4.75
N ALA A 319 -18.99 0.56 -4.22
CA ALA A 319 -18.53 0.38 -2.84
C ALA A 319 -17.14 1.00 -2.63
N ILE A 320 -16.20 0.77 -3.55
CA ILE A 320 -14.87 1.38 -3.51
C ILE A 320 -14.97 2.90 -3.62
N GLU A 321 -15.68 3.44 -4.61
CA GLU A 321 -15.84 4.90 -4.77
C GLU A 321 -16.40 5.57 -3.51
N LYS A 322 -17.35 4.92 -2.84
CA LYS A 322 -17.90 5.39 -1.57
C LYS A 322 -16.89 5.33 -0.41
N GLU A 323 -16.01 4.33 -0.41
CA GLU A 323 -14.97 4.17 0.60
C GLU A 323 -13.83 5.17 0.42
N ILE A 324 -13.31 5.33 -0.80
CA ILE A 324 -12.12 6.15 -1.09
C ILE A 324 -12.45 7.58 -1.54
N GLY A 325 -13.70 7.87 -1.92
CA GLY A 325 -14.15 9.18 -2.37
C GLY A 325 -13.63 9.60 -3.75
N VAL A 326 -13.16 8.65 -4.57
CA VAL A 326 -12.59 8.89 -5.91
C VAL A 326 -13.42 8.15 -6.93
N GLN A 327 -13.74 8.81 -8.06
CA GLN A 327 -14.43 8.16 -9.17
C GLN A 327 -13.55 7.08 -9.81
N LYS A 328 -14.10 5.88 -9.88
CA LYS A 328 -13.52 4.67 -10.42
C LYS A 328 -14.36 4.11 -11.56
N LEU A 329 -15.67 4.29 -11.53
CA LEU A 329 -16.62 3.76 -12.49
C LEU A 329 -16.80 4.72 -13.68
N PHE A 330 -16.60 4.19 -14.89
CA PHE A 330 -16.74 4.90 -16.16
C PHE A 330 -17.66 4.08 -17.08
N PRO A 331 -18.99 4.25 -16.95
CA PRO A 331 -19.95 3.55 -17.79
C PRO A 331 -19.96 4.10 -19.21
N ILE A 332 -19.91 3.22 -20.21
CA ILE A 332 -20.09 3.57 -21.62
C ILE A 332 -21.21 2.74 -22.22
N ARG A 333 -22.03 3.30 -23.11
CA ARG A 333 -23.17 2.58 -23.69
C ARG A 333 -22.98 2.27 -25.16
N ILE A 334 -23.30 1.04 -25.54
CA ILE A 334 -23.56 0.64 -26.93
C ILE A 334 -25.04 0.27 -27.15
N VAL A 335 -25.87 0.56 -26.14
CA VAL A 335 -27.32 0.42 -26.15
C VAL A 335 -27.99 1.79 -26.15
N ASP A 336 -29.24 1.84 -26.64
CA ASP A 336 -30.07 3.04 -26.56
C ASP A 336 -30.30 3.50 -25.12
N PHE A 337 -30.29 4.81 -24.92
CA PHE A 337 -30.46 5.39 -23.59
C PHE A 337 -31.83 5.11 -22.95
N GLU A 338 -32.88 4.92 -23.74
CA GLU A 338 -34.21 4.56 -23.21
C GLU A 338 -34.20 3.19 -22.51
N LYS A 339 -33.47 2.21 -23.05
CA LYS A 339 -33.30 0.91 -22.37
C LYS A 339 -32.57 1.06 -21.04
N LEU A 340 -31.59 1.95 -20.96
CA LEU A 340 -30.89 2.24 -19.70
C LEU A 340 -31.79 2.92 -18.67
N LYS A 341 -32.73 3.78 -19.08
CA LYS A 341 -33.71 4.38 -18.16
C LYS A 341 -34.64 3.35 -17.54
N GLU A 342 -35.04 2.35 -18.33
CA GLU A 342 -35.95 1.29 -17.89
C GLU A 342 -35.25 0.17 -17.13
N TRP A 343 -33.92 0.07 -17.25
CA TRP A 343 -33.14 -0.98 -16.61
C TRP A 343 -33.18 -0.86 -15.08
N LYS A 344 -33.54 -1.97 -14.44
CA LYS A 344 -33.56 -2.14 -12.98
C LYS A 344 -32.52 -3.17 -12.58
N CYS A 345 -31.62 -2.78 -11.70
CA CYS A 345 -30.58 -3.62 -11.15
C CYS A 345 -30.69 -3.61 -9.63
N PHE A 346 -31.70 -4.31 -9.11
CA PHE A 346 -31.91 -4.38 -7.66
C PHE A 346 -30.84 -5.24 -6.99
N ASP A 347 -30.21 -4.65 -5.98
CA ASP A 347 -29.25 -5.28 -5.11
C ASP A 347 -29.90 -5.61 -3.77
N SER A 348 -30.04 -6.91 -3.48
CA SER A 348 -30.66 -7.37 -2.23
C SER A 348 -29.85 -7.03 -1.00
N ASP A 349 -28.53 -6.96 -1.12
CA ASP A 349 -27.62 -6.80 0.01
C ASP A 349 -27.56 -5.33 0.43
N LEU A 350 -27.63 -4.41 -0.54
CA LEU A 350 -27.68 -2.97 -0.32
C LEU A 350 -29.10 -2.42 -0.20
N GLY A 351 -30.11 -3.17 -0.64
CA GLY A 351 -31.51 -2.74 -0.67
C GLY A 351 -31.76 -1.58 -1.65
N LYS A 352 -30.97 -1.50 -2.73
CA LYS A 352 -30.96 -0.38 -3.68
C LYS A 352 -31.00 -0.85 -5.13
N ASP A 353 -31.44 0.04 -6.02
CA ASP A 353 -31.34 -0.17 -7.47
C ASP A 353 -30.06 0.47 -8.00
N LEU A 354 -29.05 -0.34 -8.31
CA LEU A 354 -27.76 0.12 -8.85
C LEU A 354 -27.92 0.77 -10.24
N GLY A 355 -29.00 0.47 -10.95
CA GLY A 355 -29.30 1.13 -12.22
C GLY A 355 -29.62 2.61 -12.03
N VAL A 356 -30.22 3.00 -10.90
CA VAL A 356 -30.46 4.41 -10.56
C VAL A 356 -29.15 5.13 -10.33
N GLU A 357 -28.26 4.55 -9.50
CA GLU A 357 -26.95 5.14 -9.20
C GLU A 357 -26.10 5.26 -10.47
N LEU A 358 -26.07 4.23 -11.32
CA LEU A 358 -25.32 4.27 -12.58
C LEU A 358 -25.78 5.39 -13.53
N ARG A 359 -27.07 5.76 -13.51
CA ARG A 359 -27.61 6.85 -14.35
C ARG A 359 -27.24 8.24 -13.87
N GLU A 360 -26.65 8.38 -12.69
CA GLU A 360 -26.14 9.67 -12.20
C GLU A 360 -24.80 10.04 -12.87
N TYR A 361 -24.11 9.07 -13.48
CA TYR A 361 -22.86 9.27 -14.21
C TYR A 361 -23.11 9.87 -15.59
N HIS A 362 -22.10 10.56 -16.12
CA HIS A 362 -22.04 10.79 -17.56
C HIS A 362 -21.78 9.45 -18.26
N ILE A 363 -22.67 9.04 -19.17
CA ILE A 363 -22.56 7.79 -19.94
C ILE A 363 -22.31 8.13 -21.42
N PRO A 364 -21.05 8.11 -21.90
CA PRO A 364 -20.74 8.32 -23.31
C PRO A 364 -21.44 7.33 -24.24
N ASP A 365 -21.88 7.84 -25.39
CA ASP A 365 -22.60 7.08 -26.42
C ASP A 365 -21.65 6.50 -27.47
N PHE A 366 -21.61 5.18 -27.53
CA PHE A 366 -20.88 4.40 -28.52
C PHE A 366 -21.81 3.57 -29.41
N THR A 367 -23.13 3.81 -29.45
CA THR A 367 -24.07 3.04 -30.30
C THR A 367 -23.68 2.98 -31.78
N ASN A 368 -23.03 4.01 -32.30
CA ASN A 368 -22.57 4.11 -33.70
C ASN A 368 -21.05 3.92 -33.85
N TRP A 369 -20.42 3.11 -32.98
CA TRP A 369 -18.96 2.91 -32.94
C TRP A 369 -18.35 2.36 -34.25
N GLN A 370 -19.15 1.75 -35.14
CA GLN A 370 -18.67 1.30 -36.44
C GLN A 370 -18.31 2.47 -37.38
N ASN A 371 -18.81 3.68 -37.09
CA ASN A 371 -18.38 4.89 -37.77
C ASN A 371 -17.09 5.42 -37.13
N LYS A 372 -15.97 5.28 -37.84
CA LYS A 372 -14.64 5.65 -37.36
C LYS A 372 -14.55 7.07 -36.79
N ASN A 373 -15.11 8.07 -37.49
CA ASN A 373 -15.07 9.47 -37.03
C ASN A 373 -15.89 9.70 -35.74
N VAL A 374 -16.95 8.92 -35.54
CA VAL A 374 -17.78 8.98 -34.32
C VAL A 374 -17.04 8.31 -33.17
N LEU A 375 -16.43 7.15 -33.43
CA LEU A 375 -15.61 6.43 -32.46
C LEU A 375 -14.44 7.28 -31.98
N GLU A 376 -13.64 7.84 -32.89
CA GLU A 376 -12.47 8.68 -32.55
C GLU A 376 -12.85 9.84 -31.62
N LYS A 377 -13.91 10.59 -31.95
CA LYS A 377 -14.38 11.70 -31.10
C LYS A 377 -14.89 11.24 -29.73
N ALA A 378 -15.58 10.10 -29.68
CA ALA A 378 -16.05 9.53 -28.42
C ALA A 378 -14.88 9.06 -27.54
N ILE A 379 -13.84 8.49 -28.16
CA ILE A 379 -12.60 8.06 -27.50
C ILE A 379 -11.82 9.26 -26.96
N GLU A 380 -11.64 10.33 -27.73
CA GLU A 380 -10.95 11.55 -27.27
C GLU A 380 -11.59 12.10 -25.99
N LYS A 381 -12.92 12.17 -25.97
CA LYS A 381 -13.67 12.60 -24.79
C LYS A 381 -13.50 11.62 -23.63
N LEU A 382 -13.63 10.32 -23.89
CA LEU A 382 -13.45 9.27 -22.89
C LEU A 382 -12.04 9.33 -22.27
N ILE A 383 -10.99 9.52 -23.06
CA ILE A 383 -9.62 9.67 -22.56
C ILE A 383 -9.51 10.89 -21.65
N SER A 384 -10.08 12.03 -22.05
CA SER A 384 -10.12 13.23 -21.20
C SER A 384 -10.78 12.96 -19.86
N ASP A 385 -11.90 12.22 -19.85
CA ASP A 385 -12.62 11.86 -18.63
C ASP A 385 -11.79 10.90 -17.76
N LEU A 386 -11.15 9.89 -18.37
CA LEU A 386 -10.33 8.89 -17.68
C LEU A 386 -9.11 9.49 -16.97
N ILE A 387 -8.40 10.39 -17.64
CA ILE A 387 -7.16 11.01 -17.11
C ILE A 387 -7.44 12.19 -16.19
N SER A 388 -8.68 12.71 -16.19
CA SER A 388 -9.06 13.75 -15.25
C SER A 388 -9.02 13.21 -13.82
N ARG A 389 -8.40 13.98 -12.92
CA ARG A 389 -8.44 13.72 -11.48
C ARG A 389 -9.58 14.58 -10.94
N LEU A 390 -10.74 13.95 -10.68
CA LEU A 390 -11.81 14.56 -9.89
C LEU A 390 -11.51 14.44 -8.41
#